data_AF-A0A9W6YDH3-F1
#
_entry.id   AF-A0A9W6YDH3-F1
#
_cell.length_a   1.000
_cell.length_b   1.000
_cell.length_c   1.000
_cell.angle_alpha   90.00
_cell.angle_beta   90.00
_cell.angle_gamma   90.00
#
_symmetry.space_group_name_H-M   'P 1'
#
loop_
_entity.id
_entity.type
_entity.pdbx_description
1 polymer ?
#
loop_
_entity_poly.entity_id
_entity_poly.type
_entity_poly.pdbx_seq_one_letter_code
_entity_poly.pdbx_strand_id
1 'polypeptide(L)'
;MHLMTSTRPDIAFAVGYVSRFMENPQAEHWIAVKRIFRYLQGTKSHGIRFSPGKDIDFQGYSDADWAGDLSDLKSTSGYLFQVAGGPISWGSKKQSSVVKCVALDK
;
A
#
# COMPACT_ATOMS: atom_id res chain seq x y z
N MET A 1 0.51 -12.03 -1.20
CA MET A 1 0.72 -11.30 0.06
C MET A 1 2.20 -11.22 0.48
N HIS A 2 3.00 -12.29 0.43
CA HIS A 2 4.36 -12.25 1.02
C HIS A 2 5.32 -11.18 0.43
N LEU A 3 5.39 -11.06 -0.91
CA LEU A 3 6.27 -10.06 -1.54
C LEU A 3 5.96 -8.63 -1.09
N MET A 4 4.67 -8.30 -0.98
CA MET A 4 4.26 -6.94 -0.61
C MET A 4 4.54 -6.61 0.85
N THR A 5 4.69 -7.58 1.75
CA THR A 5 4.91 -7.35 3.18
C THR A 5 6.37 -7.41 3.58
N SER A 6 7.21 -8.04 2.75
CA SER A 6 8.57 -8.40 3.14
C SER A 6 9.65 -7.69 2.30
N THR A 7 9.42 -7.45 1.01
CA THR A 7 10.49 -6.95 0.13
C THR A 7 10.07 -5.82 -0.80
N ARG A 8 8.78 -5.67 -1.07
CA ARG A 8 8.26 -4.74 -2.09
C ARG A 8 7.13 -3.84 -1.54
N PRO A 9 7.47 -2.77 -0.80
CA PRO A 9 6.48 -1.80 -0.30
C PRO A 9 5.69 -1.10 -1.40
N ASP A 10 6.32 -0.91 -2.55
CA ASP A 10 5.77 -0.24 -3.73
C ASP A 10 4.54 -0.94 -4.34
N ILE A 11 4.39 -2.25 -4.13
CA ILE A 11 3.21 -2.99 -4.61
C ILE A 11 2.12 -3.20 -3.54
N ALA A 12 2.34 -2.73 -2.31
CA ALA A 12 1.46 -3.02 -1.16
C ALA A 12 0.01 -2.56 -1.41
N PHE A 13 -0.17 -1.35 -1.93
CA PHE A 13 -1.50 -0.86 -2.29
C PHE A 13 -2.14 -1.66 -3.43
N ALA A 14 -1.41 -1.87 -4.53
CA ALA A 14 -1.96 -2.54 -5.72
C ALA A 14 -2.39 -3.98 -5.43
N VAL A 15 -1.57 -4.74 -4.70
CA VAL A 15 -1.90 -6.11 -4.29
C VAL A 15 -3.04 -6.10 -3.26
N GLY A 16 -3.02 -5.18 -2.29
CA GLY A 16 -4.08 -5.02 -1.31
C GLY A 16 -5.44 -4.69 -1.95
N TYR A 17 -5.47 -3.84 -2.97
CA TYR A 17 -6.69 -3.48 -3.69
C TYR A 17 -7.26 -4.67 -4.47
N VAL A 18 -6.45 -5.32 -5.29
CA VAL A 18 -6.90 -6.47 -6.10
C VAL A 18 -7.34 -7.65 -5.23
N SER A 19 -6.74 -7.81 -4.05
CA SER A 19 -7.12 -8.86 -3.10
C SER A 19 -8.59 -8.77 -2.64
N ARG A 20 -9.20 -7.57 -2.70
CA ARG A 20 -10.61 -7.35 -2.33
C ARG A 20 -11.58 -8.12 -3.24
N PHE A 21 -11.16 -8.43 -4.46
CA PHE A 21 -12.01 -9.04 -5.49
C PHE A 21 -11.68 -10.53 -5.73
N MET A 22 -10.94 -11.17 -4.82
CA MET A 22 -10.56 -12.58 -4.97
C MET A 22 -11.75 -13.54 -4.91
N GLU A 23 -12.83 -13.16 -4.25
CA GLU A 23 -14.05 -13.99 -4.17
C GLU A 23 -14.78 -14.08 -5.53
N ASN A 24 -14.81 -12.98 -6.30
CA ASN A 24 -15.44 -12.93 -7.63
C ASN A 24 -14.64 -12.04 -8.60
N PRO A 25 -13.53 -12.54 -9.17
CA PRO A 25 -12.65 -11.73 -10.00
C PRO A 25 -13.25 -11.49 -11.40
N GLN A 26 -13.48 -10.23 -11.75
CA GLN A 26 -13.82 -9.80 -13.11
C GLN A 26 -12.57 -9.64 -14.01
N ALA A 27 -12.79 -9.54 -15.33
CA ALA A 27 -11.72 -9.39 -16.33
C ALA A 27 -10.77 -8.22 -16.05
N GLU A 28 -11.29 -7.10 -15.55
CA GLU A 28 -10.51 -5.91 -15.19
C GLU A 28 -9.49 -6.21 -14.08
N HIS A 29 -9.90 -6.94 -13.04
CA HIS A 29 -9.03 -7.38 -11.96
C HIS A 29 -7.92 -8.29 -12.48
N TRP A 30 -8.23 -9.17 -13.45
CA TRP A 30 -7.23 -10.04 -14.07
C TRP A 30 -6.18 -9.27 -14.87
N ILE A 31 -6.59 -8.20 -15.56
CA ILE A 31 -5.67 -7.29 -16.24
C ILE A 31 -4.76 -6.58 -15.21
N ALA A 32 -5.31 -6.15 -14.09
CA ALA A 32 -4.55 -5.54 -13.00
C ALA A 32 -3.51 -6.51 -12.41
N VAL A 33 -3.90 -7.76 -12.12
CA VAL A 33 -2.98 -8.82 -11.67
C VAL A 33 -1.82 -9.01 -12.66
N LYS A 34 -2.13 -9.14 -13.95
CA LYS A 34 -1.10 -9.29 -15.00
C LYS A 34 -0.17 -8.08 -15.06
N ARG A 35 -0.67 -6.87 -14.82
CA ARG A 35 0.15 -5.66 -14.75
C ARG A 35 1.11 -5.70 -13.55
N ILE A 36 0.65 -6.12 -12.38
CA ILE A 36 1.49 -6.30 -11.18
C ILE A 36 2.61 -7.30 -11.47
N PHE A 37 2.29 -8.46 -12.08
CA PHE A 37 3.31 -9.45 -12.41
C PHE A 37 4.31 -8.96 -13.46
N ARG A 38 3.87 -8.26 -14.51
CA ARG A 38 4.79 -7.67 -15.50
C ARG A 38 5.72 -6.64 -14.86
N TYR A 39 5.19 -5.81 -13.96
CA TYR A 39 6.00 -4.86 -13.21
C TYR A 39 7.04 -5.55 -12.34
N LEU A 40 6.67 -6.61 -11.61
CA LEU A 40 7.60 -7.43 -10.84
C LEU A 40 8.69 -8.07 -11.72
N GLN A 41 8.31 -8.55 -12.91
CA GLN A 41 9.27 -9.13 -13.85
C GLN A 41 10.26 -8.09 -14.40
N GLY A 42 9.82 -6.86 -14.66
CA GLY A 42 10.69 -5.77 -15.11
C GLY A 42 11.55 -5.16 -14.00
N THR A 43 11.16 -5.32 -12.74
CA THR A 43 11.82 -4.71 -11.56
C THR A 43 12.44 -5.76 -10.63
N LYS A 44 12.85 -6.91 -11.15
CA LYS A 44 13.47 -7.98 -10.33
C LYS A 44 14.73 -7.54 -9.59
N SER A 45 15.46 -6.56 -10.12
CA SER A 45 16.66 -5.99 -9.52
C SER A 45 16.39 -4.99 -8.40
N HIS A 46 15.12 -4.58 -8.21
CA HIS A 46 14.76 -3.65 -7.14
C HIS A 46 14.72 -4.38 -5.81
N GLY A 47 15.26 -3.74 -4.79
CA GLY A 47 15.26 -4.23 -3.42
C GLY A 47 15.40 -3.08 -2.43
N ILE A 48 15.27 -3.41 -1.15
CA ILE A 48 15.43 -2.44 -0.07
C ILE A 48 16.92 -2.21 0.16
N ARG A 49 17.34 -0.94 0.10
CA ARG A 49 18.72 -0.54 0.35
C ARG A 49 18.80 0.32 1.60
N PHE A 50 19.59 -0.14 2.56
CA PHE A 50 20.00 0.65 3.71
C PHE A 50 21.28 1.40 3.36
N SER A 51 21.36 2.68 3.69
CA SER A 51 22.55 3.50 3.41
C SER A 51 23.48 3.48 4.62
N PRO A 52 24.69 2.92 4.51
CA PRO A 52 25.65 2.93 5.60
C PRO A 52 26.12 4.36 5.87
N GLY A 53 26.27 4.73 7.15
CA GLY A 53 26.85 6.02 7.56
C GLY A 53 25.88 7.20 7.65
N LYS A 54 24.57 7.00 7.46
CA LYS A 54 23.56 7.93 7.99
C LYS A 54 23.35 7.65 9.48
N ASP A 55 23.12 8.70 10.26
CA ASP A 55 22.58 8.55 11.62
C ASP A 55 21.34 7.64 11.56
N ILE A 56 21.15 6.83 12.60
CA ILE A 56 19.98 5.95 12.75
C ILE A 56 18.78 6.84 13.02
N ASP A 57 18.29 7.50 11.98
CA ASP A 57 17.10 8.33 12.02
C ASP A 57 15.89 7.46 11.69
N PHE A 58 14.95 7.44 12.63
CA PHE A 58 13.69 6.72 12.51
C PHE A 58 12.65 7.68 11.95
N GLN A 59 12.20 7.43 10.73
CA GLN A 59 11.22 8.27 10.06
C GLN A 59 9.95 7.46 9.78
N GLY A 60 8.80 8.03 10.12
CA GLY A 60 7.49 7.46 9.88
C GLY A 60 6.66 8.37 8.98
N TYR A 61 6.07 7.77 7.96
CA TYR A 61 5.11 8.43 7.08
C TYR A 61 3.75 7.74 7.21
N SER A 62 2.69 8.53 7.20
CA SER A 62 1.32 8.06 7.14
C SER A 62 0.57 8.82 6.06
N ASP A 63 -0.23 8.11 5.29
CA ASP A 63 -1.10 8.67 4.27
C ASP A 63 -2.48 8.04 4.35
N ALA A 64 -3.51 8.77 3.94
CA ALA A 64 -4.87 8.23 3.85
C ALA A 64 -5.61 8.92 2.71
N ASP A 65 -6.24 8.13 1.86
CA ASP A 65 -7.17 8.66 0.87
C ASP A 65 -8.52 9.02 1.53
N TRP A 66 -9.28 9.92 0.90
CA TRP A 66 -10.64 10.23 1.33
C TRP A 66 -11.63 9.57 0.36
N ALA A 67 -12.42 8.62 0.88
CA ALA A 67 -13.41 7.89 0.10
C ALA A 67 -12.84 7.30 -1.21
N GLY A 68 -11.58 6.85 -1.20
CA GLY A 68 -10.88 6.42 -2.42
C GLY A 68 -11.47 5.17 -3.06
N ASP A 69 -12.23 4.36 -2.31
CA ASP A 69 -13.02 3.27 -2.87
C ASP A 69 -14.44 3.75 -3.20
N LEU A 70 -14.72 3.96 -4.49
CA LEU A 70 -16.03 4.43 -4.96
C LEU A 70 -17.18 3.43 -4.69
N SER A 71 -16.87 2.16 -4.39
CA SER A 71 -17.89 1.16 -4.12
C SER A 71 -18.55 1.30 -2.74
N ASP A 72 -17.76 1.64 -1.72
CA ASP A 72 -18.24 1.74 -0.34
C ASP A 72 -17.81 3.04 0.37
N LEU A 73 -17.19 3.97 -0.37
CA LEU A 73 -16.69 5.26 0.09
C LEU A 73 -15.73 5.15 1.28
N LYS A 74 -15.08 3.99 1.43
CA LYS A 74 -14.12 3.78 2.51
C LYS A 74 -12.74 4.26 2.10
N SER A 75 -12.08 4.85 3.08
CA SER A 75 -10.70 5.27 2.95
C SER A 75 -9.73 4.09 2.96
N THR A 76 -8.61 4.22 2.27
CA THR A 76 -7.44 3.37 2.39
C THR A 76 -6.35 4.16 3.10
N SER A 77 -5.84 3.62 4.21
CA SER A 77 -4.71 4.20 4.94
C SER A 77 -3.44 3.44 4.64
N GLY A 78 -2.35 4.17 4.44
CA GLY A 78 -1.01 3.67 4.24
C GLY A 78 -0.07 4.16 5.33
N TYR A 79 0.95 3.37 5.64
CA TYR A 79 2.07 3.80 6.47
C TYR A 79 3.38 3.24 5.96
N LEU A 80 4.47 3.94 6.24
CA LEU A 80 5.84 3.56 5.91
C LEU A 80 6.79 4.03 7.02
N PHE A 81 7.42 3.08 7.70
CA PHE A 81 8.50 3.33 8.64
C PHE A 81 9.83 2.98 7.99
N GLN A 82 10.79 3.88 8.10
CA GLN A 82 12.13 3.71 7.55
C GLN A 82 13.21 4.00 8.59
N VAL A 83 14.33 3.29 8.45
CA VAL A 83 15.55 3.44 9.26
C VAL A 83 16.74 3.41 8.32
N ALA A 84 17.72 4.29 8.54
CA ALA A 84 18.93 4.37 7.71
C ALA A 84 18.63 4.50 6.19
N GLY A 85 17.53 5.17 5.85
CA GLY A 85 17.06 5.38 4.49
C GLY A 85 16.38 4.17 3.82
N GLY A 86 16.19 3.05 4.53
CA GLY A 86 15.48 1.87 4.03
C GLY A 86 14.18 1.60 4.80
N PRO A 87 13.08 1.21 4.12
CA PRO A 87 11.84 0.85 4.80
C PRO A 87 11.97 -0.45 5.59
N ILE A 88 11.45 -0.44 6.83
CA ILE A 88 11.47 -1.57 7.77
C ILE A 88 10.08 -2.15 8.05
N SER A 89 9.04 -1.32 7.97
CA SER A 89 7.66 -1.72 8.20
C SER A 89 6.73 -0.82 7.42
N TRP A 90 5.77 -1.41 6.73
CA TRP A 90 4.83 -0.67 5.90
C TRP A 90 3.54 -1.46 5.73
N GLY A 91 2.51 -0.77 5.29
CA GLY A 91 1.24 -1.40 5.02
C GLY A 91 0.29 -0.46 4.29
N SER A 92 -0.66 -1.07 3.59
CA SER A 92 -1.82 -0.37 3.03
C SER A 92 -3.06 -1.17 3.42
N LYS A 93 -4.02 -0.49 4.07
CA LYS A 93 -5.20 -1.13 4.65
C LYS A 93 -6.44 -0.31 4.34
N LYS A 94 -7.46 -1.00 3.81
CA LYS A 94 -8.81 -0.43 3.71
C LYS A 94 -9.37 -0.26 5.13
N GLN A 95 -9.88 0.92 5.44
CA GLN A 95 -10.57 1.15 6.71
C GLN A 95 -11.88 0.36 6.76
N SER A 96 -12.27 -0.07 7.97
CA SER A 96 -13.54 -0.76 8.19
C SER A 96 -14.73 0.20 8.21
N SER A 97 -14.51 1.42 8.72
CA SER A 97 -15.49 2.49 8.79
C SER A 97 -15.45 3.38 7.56
N VAL A 98 -16.61 3.93 7.21
CA VAL A 98 -16.73 5.04 6.25
C VAL A 98 -16.36 6.33 6.98
N VAL A 99 -15.68 7.26 6.29
CA VAL A 99 -15.42 8.59 6.84
C VAL A 99 -16.73 9.37 6.83
N LYS A 100 -17.29 9.62 8.00
CA LYS A 100 -18.37 10.61 8.18
C LYS A 100 -17.74 11.91 8.62
N CYS A 101 -17.78 12.92 7.77
CA CYS A 101 -17.54 14.29 8.21
C CYS A 101 -18.73 14.68 9.10
N VAL A 102 -18.59 14.62 10.43
CA VAL A 102 -19.51 15.34 11.31
C VAL A 102 -18.95 16.75 11.41
N ALA A 103 -19.57 17.69 10.69
CA ALA A 103 -19.37 19.10 11.01
C ALA A 103 -19.79 19.29 12.46
N LEU A 104 -18.85 19.65 13.32
CA LEU A 104 -19.20 20.17 14.64
C LEU A 104 -19.72 21.58 14.38
N ASP A 105 -21.03 21.69 14.14
CA ASP A 105 -21.74 22.97 14.26
C ASP A 105 -21.57 23.44 15.71
N LYS A 106 -20.74 24.46 15.89
CA LYS A 106 -20.61 25.22 17.14
C LYS A 106 -21.60 26.38 17.12
#